data_AF-A0A8X6H3H1-F1
#
_entry.id   AF-A0A8X6H3H1-F1
#
_cell.length_a   1.000
_cell.length_b   1.000
_cell.length_c   1.000
_cell.angle_alpha   90.00
_cell.angle_beta   90.00
_cell.angle_gamma   90.00
#
_symmetry.space_group_name_H-M   'P 1'
#
loop_
_entity.id
_entity.type
_entity.pdbx_description
1 polymer ?
#
loop_
_entity_poly.entity_id
_entity_poly.type
_entity_poly.pdbx_seq_one_letter_code
_entity_poly.pdbx_strand_id
1 'polypeptide(L)' 'MHLIKPISIQFPAKCSYGTAERRMLPLIPSSASTVYKMQGCMVDHAVVYLGSRLFAAGQAYTALSSGRFIDYPNKRT' A
#
# COMPACT_ATOMS: atom_id res chain seq x y z
N MET A 1 -25.41 -13.16 -1.44
CA MET A 1 -24.35 -12.65 -2.34
C MET A 1 -24.31 -11.14 -2.23
N HIS A 2 -23.21 -10.53 -1.77
CA HIS A 2 -23.09 -9.06 -1.70
C HIS A 2 -22.63 -8.53 -3.07
N LEU A 3 -23.44 -7.68 -3.71
CA LEU A 3 -23.11 -7.05 -4.99
C LEU A 3 -22.29 -5.77 -4.75
N ILE A 4 -21.02 -5.80 -5.13
CA ILE A 4 -20.15 -4.60 -5.08
C ILE A 4 -20.26 -3.88 -6.42
N LYS A 5 -20.74 -2.62 -6.38
CA LYS A 5 -20.91 -1.79 -7.58
C LYS A 5 -19.64 -0.97 -7.87
N PRO A 6 -19.29 -0.74 -9.14
CA PRO A 6 -18.20 0.17 -9.50
C PRO A 6 -18.48 1.61 -9.06
N ILE A 7 -17.44 2.30 -8.59
CA ILE A 7 -17.49 3.70 -8.19
C ILE A 7 -16.77 4.53 -9.25
N SER A 8 -17.36 5.68 -9.62
CA SER A 8 -16.76 6.70 -10.48
C SER A 8 -16.15 7.82 -9.62
N ILE A 9 -14.87 8.11 -9.84
CA ILE A 9 -14.16 9.21 -9.17
C ILE A 9 -13.61 10.14 -10.25
N GLN A 10 -13.86 11.44 -10.09
CA GLN A 10 -13.38 12.49 -10.98
C GLN A 10 -12.19 13.23 -10.35
N PHE A 11 -11.17 13.53 -11.15
CA PHE A 11 -9.98 14.25 -10.72
C PHE A 11 -9.47 15.18 -11.83
N PRO A 12 -8.82 16.31 -11.48
CA PRO A 12 -8.31 17.25 -12.47
C PRO A 12 -7.21 16.60 -13.31
N ALA A 13 -7.31 16.73 -14.64
CA ALA A 13 -6.30 16.21 -15.55
C ALA A 13 -5.04 17.09 -15.51
N LYS A 14 -3.86 16.46 -15.59
CA LYS A 14 -2.54 17.13 -15.44
C LYS A 14 -2.17 18.13 -16.56
N CYS A 15 -2.99 18.30 -17.59
CA CYS A 15 -2.65 19.07 -18.79
C CYS A 15 -3.80 19.95 -19.31
N SER A 16 -4.60 20.55 -18.45
CA SER A 16 -5.70 21.49 -18.83
C SER A 16 -6.82 20.89 -19.71
N TYR A 17 -6.84 19.58 -19.94
CA TYR A 17 -7.92 18.86 -20.65
C TYR A 17 -9.20 18.66 -19.82
N GLY A 18 -9.44 19.50 -18.81
CA GLY A 18 -10.60 19.38 -17.91
C GLY A 18 -10.48 18.27 -16.87
N THR A 19 -11.58 17.56 -16.63
CA THR A 19 -11.70 16.55 -15.58
C THR A 19 -11.60 15.14 -16.15
N ALA A 20 -10.77 14.29 -15.55
CA ALA A 20 -10.66 12.88 -15.88
C ALA A 20 -11.52 12.04 -14.91
N GLU A 21 -12.19 11.00 -15.42
CA GLU A 21 -12.98 10.06 -14.62
C GLU A 21 -12.32 8.68 -14.59
N ARG A 22 -12.29 8.05 -13.41
CA ARG A 22 -11.97 6.64 -13.23
C ARG A 22 -13.15 5.91 -12.63
N ARG A 23 -13.70 4.94 -13.38
CA ARG A 23 -14.75 4.02 -12.90
C ARG A 23 -14.17 2.63 -12.68
N MET A 24 -14.18 2.15 -11.44
CA MET A 24 -13.61 0.84 -11.07
C MET A 24 -14.32 0.25 -9.86
N LEU A 25 -14.23 -1.07 -9.66
CA LEU A 25 -14.57 -1.67 -8.37
C LEU A 25 -13.66 -1.09 -7.27
N PRO A 26 -14.20 -0.74 -6.09
CA PRO A 26 -13.41 -0.22 -4.98
C PRO A 26 -12.66 -1.35 -4.24
N LEU A 27 -11.95 -2.19 -4.98
CA LEU A 27 -11.22 -3.36 -4.49
C LEU A 27 -9.81 -3.36 -5.06
N ILE A 28 -8.83 -3.63 -4.20
CA ILE A 28 -7.42 -3.80 -4.55
C ILE A 28 -6.91 -5.01 -3.78
N PRO A 29 -6.16 -5.94 -4.40
CA PRO A 29 -5.49 -7.00 -3.66
C PRO A 29 -4.47 -6.39 -2.67
N SER A 30 -4.53 -6.80 -1.41
CA SER A 30 -3.78 -6.18 -0.31
C SER A 30 -2.79 -7.10 0.39
N SER A 31 -2.55 -8.31 -0.11
CA SER A 31 -1.57 -9.25 0.48
C SER A 31 -0.14 -8.71 0.44
N ALA A 32 0.19 -7.91 -0.58
CA ALA A 32 1.42 -7.16 -0.67
C ALA A 32 1.08 -5.70 -0.99
N SER A 33 1.54 -4.79 -0.14
CA SER A 33 1.28 -3.37 -0.27
C SER A 33 2.55 -2.55 -0.05
N THR A 34 2.66 -1.43 -0.77
CA THR A 34 3.79 -0.51 -0.59
C THR A 34 3.68 0.21 0.75
N VAL A 35 4.80 0.48 1.41
CA VAL A 35 4.88 1.19 2.70
C VAL A 35 4.07 2.49 2.71
N TYR A 36 4.14 3.28 1.63
CA TYR A 36 3.39 4.54 1.52
C TYR A 36 1.87 4.36 1.62
N LYS A 37 1.34 3.25 1.10
CA LYS A 37 -0.09 2.92 1.19
C LYS A 37 -0.47 2.34 2.55
N MET A 38 0.50 1.80 3.29
CA MET A 38 0.30 1.20 4.61
C MET A 38 0.49 2.20 5.76
N GLN A 39 0.88 3.43 5.46
CA GLN A 39 1.09 4.45 6.49
C GLN A 39 -0.20 4.68 7.29
N GLY A 40 -0.12 4.50 8.61
CA GLY A 40 -1.26 4.64 9.52
C GLY A 40 -2.12 3.38 9.69
N CYS A 41 -1.79 2.28 8.98
CA CYS A 41 -2.41 0.99 9.20
C CYS A 41 -1.56 0.14 10.14
N MET A 42 -2.21 -0.68 10.97
CA MET A 42 -1.56 -1.68 11.82
C MET A 42 -1.91 -3.08 11.32
N VAL A 43 -0.91 -3.95 11.19
CA VAL A 43 -1.05 -5.33 10.72
C VAL A 43 -0.50 -6.29 11.78
N ASP A 44 -1.23 -7.35 12.09
CA ASP A 44 -0.80 -8.31 13.12
C ASP A 44 0.40 -9.16 12.68
N HIS A 45 0.49 -9.51 11.40
CA HIS A 45 1.61 -10.27 10.85
C HIS A 45 2.02 -9.70 9.50
N ALA A 46 3.27 -9.27 9.39
CA ALA A 46 3.81 -8.71 8.17
C ALA A 46 5.25 -9.16 7.93
N VAL A 47 5.58 -9.42 6.66
CA VAL A 47 6.96 -9.56 6.19
C VAL A 47 7.35 -8.27 5.47
N VAL A 48 8.34 -7.56 5.99
CA VAL A 48 8.79 -6.29 5.41
C VAL A 48 10.06 -6.49 4.60
N TYR A 49 9.99 -6.19 3.31
CA TYR A 49 11.15 -6.13 2.43
C TYR A 49 11.62 -4.69 2.28
N LEU A 50 12.74 -4.33 2.93
CA LEU A 50 13.32 -2.99 2.84
C LEU A 50 14.15 -2.78 1.56
N GLY A 51 14.67 -3.86 0.95
CA GLY A 51 15.42 -3.84 -0.31
C GLY A 51 16.55 -2.79 -0.38
N SER A 52 17.06 -2.54 -1.59
CA SER A 52 18.01 -1.45 -1.88
C SER A 52 17.33 -0.14 -2.31
N ARG A 53 15.98 -0.10 -2.32
CA ARG A 53 15.16 0.98 -2.90
C ARG A 53 14.39 1.78 -1.85
N LEU A 54 14.96 2.00 -0.68
CA LEU A 54 14.47 3.03 0.23
C LEU A 54 14.72 4.40 -0.42
N PHE A 55 13.66 5.06 -0.87
CA PHE A 55 13.76 6.26 -1.71
C PHE A 55 13.36 7.54 -0.97
N ALA A 56 12.75 7.41 0.21
CA ALA A 56 12.39 8.55 1.04
C ALA A 56 12.73 8.29 2.52
N ALA A 57 13.15 9.37 3.20
CA ALA A 57 13.39 9.35 4.63
C ALA A 57 12.13 8.92 5.38
N GLY A 58 12.30 8.11 6.43
CA GLY A 58 11.20 7.62 7.25
C GLY A 58 10.43 6.41 6.69
N GLN A 59 10.66 5.98 5.43
CA GLN A 59 9.97 4.80 4.89
C GLN A 59 10.27 3.52 5.65
N ALA A 60 11.54 3.27 6.00
CA ALA A 60 11.89 2.10 6.79
C ALA A 60 11.20 2.12 8.16
N TYR A 61 11.15 3.30 8.78
CA TYR A 61 10.46 3.49 10.05
C TYR A 61 8.95 3.22 9.91
N THR A 62 8.28 3.79 8.92
CA THR A 62 6.84 3.56 8.69
C THR A 62 6.53 2.10 8.41
N ALA A 63 7.42 1.40 7.69
CA ALA A 63 7.26 -0.03 7.45
C ALA A 63 7.38 -0.84 8.74
N LEU A 64 8.39 -0.54 9.55
CA LEU A 64 8.64 -1.22 10.83
C LEU A 64 7.65 -0.80 11.93
N SER A 65 7.04 0.38 11.88
CA SER A 65 6.03 0.76 12.87
C SER A 65 4.67 0.13 12.59
N SER A 66 4.44 -0.36 11.37
CA SER A 66 3.11 -0.77 10.90
C SER A 66 2.69 -2.18 11.32
N GLY A 67 3.53 -2.98 11.98
CA GLY A 67 3.12 -4.33 12.35
C GLY A 67 3.90 -4.98 13.48
N ARG A 68 3.39 -6.12 13.94
CA ARG A 68 4.08 -7.03 14.85
C ARG A 68 4.87 -8.04 14.02
N PHE A 69 6.19 -7.95 14.05
CA PHE A 69 7.06 -8.79 13.24
C PHE A 69 7.20 -10.17 13.86
N ILE A 70 7.18 -11.18 13.02
CA ILE A 70 7.64 -12.51 13.39
C ILE A 70 9.14 -12.50 13.16
N ASP A 71 9.92 -12.69 14.22
CA ASP A 71 11.36 -12.93 14.12
C ASP A 71 11.57 -14.26 13.39
N TYR A 72 12.02 -14.20 12.15
CA TYR A 72 12.48 -15.40 11.46
C TYR A 72 13.96 -15.61 11.83
N PRO A 73 14.33 -16.74 12.46
CA PRO A 73 15.73 -17.03 12.76
C PRO A 73 16.52 -17.07 11.44
N ASN A 74 17.64 -16.37 11.44
CA ASN A 74 18.54 -16.23 10.30
C ASN A 74 19.04 -17.62 9.85
N LYS A 75 18.40 -18.23 8.85
CA LYS A 75 18.87 -19.47 8.22
C LYS A 75 19.95 -19.19 7.17
N ARG A 76 21.05 -18.57 7.60
CA ARG A 76 22.29 -18.45 6.82
C ARG A 76 23.49 -18.84 7.68
N THR A 77 23.66 -20.15 7.83
CA THR A 77 24.93 -20.88 7.94
C THR A 77 24.71 -22.26 7.36
#